data_AF-A0A493TAX7-F1
#
_entry.id   AF-A0A493TAX7-F1
#
_cell.length_a   1.000
_cell.length_b   1.000
_cell.length_c   1.000
_cell.angle_alpha   90.00
_cell.angle_beta   90.00
_cell.angle_gamma   90.00
#
_symmetry.space_group_name_H-M   'P 1'
#
loop_
_entity.id
_entity.type
_entity.pdbx_description
1 polymer ?
#
loop_
_entity_poly.entity_id
_entity_poly.type
_entity_poly.pdbx_seq_one_letter_code
_entity_poly.pdbx_strand_id
1 'polypeptide(L)'
;MTHKRIDRKKQKRKRQVYESNLINNGLQLEATRSVLDEKLVFVKVHAPWEVLCTYAEVMHIKLPLQPDDLKTRESAFNWFTSLFRVDENIIKPEQEFFTAPFEKEHLSNFYIQDKDTFFNPATRSRIVHFILSRVEYATKNNVKKFGINKLLDSGIYKAAFPLHDSSFRHPSTDPACPSERYLLYREWAHPKNIFKLQPLDFIRKYYGEKIGIYFAWLGFYTNMLIVAAFVGVGCFLYGCLTKDNCTWRNSVYLIALEPWCLQYLWEYGLLCFWSFGKEGKLNWSMNGTQLSI
;
A
#
# COMPACT_ATOMS: atom_id res chain seq x y z
N MET A 1 28.93 33.43 16.64
CA MET A 1 27.79 33.73 15.75
C MET A 1 28.07 33.52 14.26
N THR A 2 29.32 33.63 13.80
CA THR A 2 29.75 33.50 12.39
C THR A 2 29.55 32.10 11.79
N HIS A 3 29.95 31.03 12.50
CA HIS A 3 29.82 29.65 12.01
C HIS A 3 28.38 29.24 11.67
N LYS A 4 27.42 29.50 12.57
CA LYS A 4 25.99 29.19 12.35
C LYS A 4 25.41 29.90 11.13
N ARG A 5 25.89 31.11 10.82
CA ARG A 5 25.47 31.88 9.64
C ARG A 5 26.05 31.29 8.35
N ILE A 6 27.30 30.83 8.39
CA ILE A 6 27.97 30.14 7.27
C ILE A 6 27.26 28.82 6.96
N ASP A 7 26.92 28.04 7.98
CA ASP A 7 26.21 26.76 7.80
C ASP A 7 24.83 26.96 7.18
N ARG A 8 24.06 27.95 7.66
CA ARG A 8 22.76 28.30 7.05
C ARG A 8 22.90 28.72 5.59
N LYS A 9 23.94 29.50 5.24
CA LYS A 9 24.21 29.89 3.85
C LYS A 9 24.54 28.68 2.98
N LYS A 10 25.32 27.74 3.51
CA LYS A 10 25.68 26.47 2.83
C LYS A 10 24.47 25.56 2.64
N GLN A 11 23.61 25.41 3.64
CA GLN A 11 22.36 24.66 3.54
C GLN A 11 21.41 25.29 2.51
N LYS A 12 21.26 26.63 2.52
CA LYS A 12 20.47 27.36 1.52
C LYS A 12 20.96 27.10 0.10
N ARG A 13 22.28 27.16 -0.14
CA ARG A 13 22.87 26.88 -1.47
C ARG A 13 22.56 25.46 -1.94
N LYS A 14 22.73 24.46 -1.08
CA LYS A 14 22.40 23.05 -1.41
C LYS A 14 20.92 22.88 -1.76
N ARG A 15 20.03 23.54 -1.01
CA ARG A 15 18.58 23.50 -1.26
C ARG A 15 18.26 24.08 -2.64
N GLN A 16 18.79 25.25 -2.96
CA GLN A 16 18.58 25.90 -4.25
C GLN A 16 19.08 25.05 -5.42
N VAL A 17 20.28 24.46 -5.30
CA VAL A 17 20.81 23.55 -6.34
C VAL A 17 19.89 22.34 -6.54
N TYR A 18 19.41 21.75 -5.45
CA TYR A 18 18.49 20.61 -5.54
C TYR A 18 17.15 21.00 -6.19
N GLU A 19 16.54 22.11 -5.79
CA GLU A 19 15.29 22.63 -6.38
C GLU A 19 15.45 22.96 -7.87
N SER A 20 16.56 23.61 -8.27
CA SER A 20 16.86 23.85 -9.68
C SER A 20 17.01 22.55 -10.46
N ASN A 21 17.68 21.55 -9.88
CA ASN A 21 17.84 20.25 -10.54
C ASN A 21 16.50 19.49 -10.64
N LEU A 22 15.58 19.63 -9.67
CA LEU A 22 14.23 19.07 -9.78
C LEU A 22 13.47 19.68 -10.97
N ILE A 23 13.56 21.00 -11.14
CA ILE A 23 12.95 21.70 -12.28
C ILE A 23 13.59 21.25 -13.60
N ASN A 24 14.93 21.09 -13.63
CA ASN A 24 15.63 20.57 -14.80
C ASN A 24 15.25 19.11 -15.15
N ASN A 25 14.75 18.33 -14.18
CA ASN A 25 14.18 17.00 -14.41
C ASN A 25 12.68 17.04 -14.75
N GLY A 26 12.12 18.23 -15.00
CA GLY A 26 10.73 18.44 -15.46
C GLY A 26 9.69 18.59 -14.35
N LEU A 27 10.07 18.56 -13.07
CA LEU A 27 9.12 18.75 -11.97
C LEU A 27 8.74 20.23 -11.80
N GLN A 28 7.48 20.47 -11.46
CA GLN A 28 6.97 21.80 -11.12
C GLN A 28 6.98 21.98 -9.61
N LEU A 29 7.54 23.11 -9.15
CA LEU A 29 7.67 23.43 -7.73
C LEU A 29 6.91 24.72 -7.41
N GLU A 30 6.12 24.71 -6.34
CA GLU A 30 5.42 25.89 -5.83
C GLU A 30 5.69 26.03 -4.32
N ALA A 31 6.33 27.13 -3.91
CA ALA A 31 6.66 27.38 -2.52
C ALA A 31 5.63 28.31 -1.84
N THR A 32 5.12 27.89 -0.69
CA THR A 32 4.17 28.65 0.13
C THR A 32 4.68 28.75 1.57
N ARG A 33 4.52 29.91 2.20
CA ARG A 33 4.90 30.08 3.61
C ARG A 33 3.82 29.54 4.52
N SER A 34 4.21 28.94 5.64
CA SER A 34 3.25 28.51 6.66
C SER A 34 2.58 29.72 7.29
N VAL A 35 1.28 29.60 7.55
CA VAL A 35 0.49 30.61 8.27
C VAL A 35 0.82 30.61 9.76
N LEU A 36 1.25 29.47 10.32
CA LEU A 36 1.52 29.31 11.76
C LEU A 36 2.96 29.65 12.15
N ASP A 37 3.93 29.44 11.26
CA ASP A 37 5.34 29.69 11.53
C ASP A 37 6.02 30.29 10.29
N GLU A 38 6.37 31.57 10.36
CA GLU A 38 6.99 32.31 9.25
C GLU A 38 8.32 31.70 8.77
N LYS A 39 8.97 30.87 9.60
CA LYS A 39 10.23 30.19 9.24
C LYS A 39 10.01 28.92 8.43
N LEU A 40 8.77 28.40 8.40
CA LEU A 40 8.41 27.21 7.64
C LEU A 40 7.93 27.59 6.24
N VAL A 41 8.50 26.89 5.26
CA VAL A 41 8.12 27.00 3.86
C VAL A 41 7.77 25.60 3.38
N PHE A 42 6.56 25.45 2.83
CA PHE A 42 6.09 24.24 2.20
C PHE A 42 6.33 24.35 0.69
N VAL A 43 7.05 23.39 0.13
CA VAL A 43 7.28 23.30 -1.31
C VAL A 43 6.39 22.17 -1.83
N LYS A 44 5.39 22.54 -2.63
CA LYS A 44 4.54 21.59 -3.36
C LYS A 44 5.31 21.12 -4.59
N VAL A 45 5.23 19.83 -4.87
CA VAL A 45 5.90 19.19 -6.01
C VAL A 45 4.84 18.56 -6.89
N HIS A 46 4.80 18.94 -8.16
CA HIS A 46 3.90 18.38 -9.16
C HIS A 46 4.72 17.77 -10.31
N ALA A 47 4.33 16.57 -10.75
CA ALA A 47 4.89 15.93 -11.92
C ALA A 47 3.88 16.06 -13.09
N PRO A 48 4.26 16.76 -14.17
CA PRO A 48 3.47 16.81 -15.41
C PRO A 48 3.29 15.43 -16.04
N TRP A 49 2.30 15.31 -16.93
CA TRP A 49 1.97 14.08 -17.64
C TRP A 49 3.18 13.45 -18.35
N GLU A 50 3.97 14.26 -19.06
CA GLU A 50 5.12 13.78 -19.83
C GLU A 50 6.20 13.18 -18.92
N VAL A 51 6.41 13.80 -17.76
CA VAL A 51 7.35 13.31 -16.73
C VAL A 51 6.83 12.02 -16.13
N LEU A 52 5.53 11.95 -15.82
CA LEU A 52 4.90 10.72 -15.32
C LEU A 52 5.05 9.57 -16.31
N CYS A 53 4.77 9.79 -17.60
CA CYS A 53 4.96 8.77 -18.63
C CYS A 53 6.40 8.28 -18.72
N THR A 54 7.37 9.20 -18.81
CA THR A 54 8.79 8.84 -18.94
C THR A 54 9.28 8.04 -17.74
N TYR A 55 8.95 8.46 -16.52
CA TYR A 55 9.38 7.71 -15.34
C TYR A 55 8.55 6.45 -15.09
N ALA A 56 7.30 6.39 -15.53
CA ALA A 56 6.50 5.16 -15.48
C ALA A 56 7.11 4.06 -16.35
N GLU A 57 7.62 4.42 -17.53
CA GLU A 57 8.34 3.53 -18.44
C GLU A 57 9.67 3.05 -17.83
N VAL A 58 10.50 3.97 -17.29
CA VAL A 58 11.75 3.65 -16.59
C VAL A 58 11.53 2.72 -15.39
N MET A 59 10.38 2.85 -14.73
CA MET A 59 10.01 2.05 -13.57
C MET A 59 9.24 0.77 -13.93
N HIS A 60 8.99 0.52 -15.22
CA HIS A 60 8.17 -0.57 -15.73
C HIS A 60 6.83 -0.71 -14.98
N ILE A 61 6.17 0.42 -14.74
CA ILE A 61 4.89 0.45 -14.03
C ILE A 61 3.86 -0.25 -14.90
N LYS A 62 3.14 -1.21 -14.32
CA LYS A 62 2.09 -1.92 -15.04
C LYS A 62 0.80 -1.11 -15.00
N LEU A 63 0.21 -0.91 -16.17
CA LEU A 63 -0.96 -0.07 -16.38
C LEU A 63 -2.00 -0.82 -17.21
N PRO A 64 -3.29 -0.45 -17.10
CA PRO A 64 -4.39 -1.17 -17.72
C PRO A 64 -4.35 -1.07 -19.25
N LEU A 65 -4.56 -2.19 -19.94
CA LEU A 65 -4.70 -2.30 -21.40
C LEU A 65 -6.16 -2.41 -21.81
N GLN A 66 -6.85 -3.42 -21.28
CA GLN A 66 -8.27 -3.70 -21.58
C GLN A 66 -8.95 -4.26 -20.32
N PRO A 67 -10.26 -4.02 -20.14
CA PRO A 67 -11.03 -4.66 -19.08
C PRO A 67 -10.86 -6.17 -19.12
N ASP A 68 -10.74 -6.80 -17.95
CA ASP A 68 -10.75 -8.26 -17.87
C ASP A 68 -12.18 -8.77 -18.04
N ASP A 69 -12.41 -9.49 -19.13
CA ASP A 69 -13.70 -10.08 -19.50
C ASP A 69 -13.84 -11.54 -19.01
N LEU A 70 -12.84 -12.06 -18.28
CA LEU A 70 -12.89 -13.41 -17.74
C LEU A 70 -13.90 -13.48 -16.59
N LYS A 71 -14.95 -14.28 -16.77
CA LYS A 71 -15.95 -14.54 -15.73
C LYS A 71 -15.29 -15.20 -14.52
N THR A 72 -15.13 -14.48 -13.42
CA THR A 72 -14.72 -15.06 -12.14
C THR A 72 -15.79 -16.06 -11.70
N ARG A 73 -15.42 -17.32 -11.52
CA ARG A 73 -16.36 -18.35 -11.05
C ARG A 73 -16.79 -18.02 -9.63
N GLU A 74 -18.07 -17.66 -9.47
CA GLU A 74 -18.63 -17.40 -8.14
C GLU A 74 -18.51 -18.62 -7.23
N SER A 75 -17.98 -18.39 -6.02
CA SER A 75 -17.83 -19.44 -5.02
C SER A 75 -19.18 -19.72 -4.38
N ALA A 76 -19.51 -20.99 -4.11
CA ALA A 76 -20.73 -21.37 -3.41
C ALA A 76 -20.87 -20.74 -2.02
N PHE A 77 -19.78 -20.21 -1.44
CA PHE A 77 -19.77 -19.50 -0.17
C PHE A 77 -20.06 -17.98 -0.28
N ASN A 78 -20.31 -17.46 -1.49
CA ASN A 78 -20.55 -16.03 -1.73
C ASN A 78 -21.75 -15.48 -0.95
N TRP A 79 -22.79 -16.28 -0.70
CA TRP A 79 -24.00 -15.85 0.00
C TRP A 79 -23.77 -15.51 1.48
N PHE A 80 -22.82 -16.19 2.13
CA PHE A 80 -22.48 -15.93 3.54
C PHE A 80 -21.46 -14.79 3.66
N THR A 81 -20.51 -14.71 2.72
CA THR A 81 -19.50 -13.63 2.73
C THR A 81 -20.10 -12.29 2.35
N SER A 82 -21.12 -12.25 1.48
CA SER A 82 -21.79 -11.01 1.07
C SER A 82 -22.39 -10.23 2.24
N LEU A 83 -22.87 -10.91 3.30
CA LEU A 83 -23.40 -10.26 4.50
C LEU A 83 -22.36 -9.40 5.24
N PHE A 84 -21.08 -9.77 5.13
CA PHE A 84 -19.97 -9.07 5.74
C PHE A 84 -19.22 -8.15 4.77
N ARG A 85 -19.57 -8.11 3.48
CA ARG A 85 -18.93 -7.21 2.51
C ARG A 85 -19.36 -5.77 2.73
N VAL A 86 -18.48 -4.84 2.37
CA VAL A 86 -18.86 -3.43 2.26
C VAL A 86 -19.87 -3.31 1.12
N ASP A 87 -20.88 -2.46 1.31
CA ASP A 87 -21.89 -2.17 0.29
C ASP A 87 -21.22 -1.65 -1.00
N GLU A 88 -21.47 -2.34 -2.11
CA GLU A 88 -20.90 -2.05 -3.43
C GLU A 88 -21.38 -0.68 -3.97
N ASN A 89 -22.49 -0.15 -3.45
CA ASN A 89 -22.95 1.20 -3.78
C ASN A 89 -22.07 2.29 -3.14
N ILE A 90 -21.39 1.96 -2.03
CA ILE A 90 -20.51 2.89 -1.30
C ILE A 90 -19.08 2.78 -1.83
N ILE A 91 -18.54 1.56 -1.88
CA ILE A 91 -17.23 1.27 -2.45
C ILE A 91 -17.46 0.37 -3.65
N LYS A 92 -17.40 0.96 -4.85
CA LYS A 92 -17.54 0.20 -6.09
C LYS A 92 -16.38 -0.79 -6.22
N PRO A 93 -16.65 -2.04 -6.61
CA PRO A 93 -15.59 -2.99 -6.91
C PRO A 93 -14.68 -2.40 -7.99
N GLU A 94 -13.36 -2.56 -7.81
CA GLU A 94 -12.40 -2.12 -8.79
C GLU A 94 -12.53 -3.02 -10.03
N GLN A 95 -12.70 -2.42 -11.21
CA GLN A 95 -12.69 -3.17 -12.46
C GLN A 95 -11.30 -3.78 -12.65
N GLU A 96 -11.22 -5.09 -12.83
CA GLU A 96 -9.97 -5.75 -13.18
C GLU A 96 -9.63 -5.48 -14.65
N PHE A 97 -8.34 -5.32 -14.93
CA PHE A 97 -7.82 -5.05 -16.26
C PHE A 97 -6.65 -6.00 -16.53
N PHE A 98 -6.48 -6.39 -17.79
CA PHE A 98 -5.19 -6.89 -18.25
C PHE A 98 -4.17 -5.76 -18.16
N THR A 99 -3.03 -6.00 -17.51
CA THR A 99 -1.98 -4.98 -17.32
C THR A 99 -0.70 -5.35 -18.04
N ALA A 100 0.00 -4.37 -18.60
CA ALA A 100 1.34 -4.54 -19.14
C ALA A 100 2.26 -3.41 -18.66
N PRO A 101 3.59 -3.63 -18.64
CA PRO A 101 4.57 -2.57 -18.39
C PRO A 101 4.31 -1.39 -19.34
N PHE A 102 4.29 -0.18 -18.79
CA PHE A 102 4.00 1.02 -19.56
C PHE A 102 5.13 1.33 -20.55
N GLU A 103 4.75 1.53 -21.81
CA GLU A 103 5.65 1.89 -22.89
C GLU A 103 5.09 3.10 -23.61
N LYS A 104 5.90 4.16 -23.73
CA LYS A 104 5.43 5.44 -24.27
C LYS A 104 5.13 5.37 -25.76
N GLU A 105 5.85 4.53 -26.50
CA GLU A 105 5.67 4.30 -27.93
C GLU A 105 4.30 3.66 -28.25
N HIS A 106 3.79 2.84 -27.33
CA HIS A 106 2.53 2.09 -27.47
C HIS A 106 1.39 2.67 -26.63
N LEU A 107 1.38 3.99 -26.42
CA LEU A 107 0.40 4.68 -25.58
C LEU A 107 -1.06 4.42 -25.99
N SER A 108 -1.33 4.19 -27.28
CA SER A 108 -2.68 3.87 -27.79
C SER A 108 -3.22 2.51 -27.35
N ASN A 109 -2.35 1.59 -26.92
CA ASN A 109 -2.75 0.25 -26.46
C ASN A 109 -3.27 0.27 -25.02
N PHE A 110 -2.94 1.32 -24.25
CA PHE A 110 -3.36 1.45 -22.87
C PHE A 110 -4.76 2.04 -22.76
N TYR A 111 -5.49 1.57 -21.77
CA TYR A 111 -6.83 2.05 -21.46
C TYR A 111 -6.76 3.42 -20.76
N ILE A 112 -6.80 4.49 -21.56
CA ILE A 112 -6.75 5.87 -21.07
C ILE A 112 -8.11 6.53 -21.30
N GLN A 113 -8.95 6.58 -20.27
CA GLN A 113 -10.19 7.37 -20.29
C GLN A 113 -9.90 8.86 -20.10
N ASP A 114 -9.12 9.16 -19.06
CA ASP A 114 -8.75 10.51 -18.67
C ASP A 114 -7.31 10.52 -18.17
N LYS A 115 -6.53 11.52 -18.62
CA LYS A 115 -5.11 11.66 -18.32
C LYS A 115 -4.86 12.00 -16.85
N ASP A 116 -5.78 12.74 -16.22
CA ASP A 116 -5.60 13.19 -14.85
C ASP A 116 -5.82 12.05 -13.83
N THR A 117 -6.70 11.11 -14.18
CA THR A 117 -7.04 9.95 -13.33
C THR A 117 -6.27 8.67 -13.68
N PHE A 118 -5.70 8.56 -14.89
CA PHE A 118 -4.97 7.36 -15.34
C PHE A 118 -3.86 6.93 -14.37
N PHE A 119 -3.04 7.87 -13.90
CA PHE A 119 -2.10 7.60 -12.82
C PHE A 119 -2.76 7.87 -11.47
N ASN A 120 -3.04 6.82 -10.71
CA ASN A 120 -3.60 6.99 -9.37
C ASN A 120 -2.66 7.82 -8.45
N PRO A 121 -3.19 8.57 -7.46
CA PRO A 121 -2.37 9.43 -6.60
C PRO A 121 -1.23 8.71 -5.89
N ALA A 122 -1.42 7.43 -5.52
CA ALA A 122 -0.38 6.60 -4.92
C ALA A 122 0.80 6.35 -5.88
N THR A 123 0.52 6.02 -7.15
CA THR A 123 1.52 5.81 -8.20
C THR A 123 2.21 7.11 -8.56
N ARG A 124 1.47 8.22 -8.68
CA ARG A 124 2.05 9.56 -8.88
C ARG A 124 3.04 9.90 -7.77
N SER A 125 2.65 9.67 -6.52
CA SER A 125 3.51 9.89 -5.35
C SER A 125 4.75 8.98 -5.37
N ARG A 126 4.60 7.72 -5.79
CA ARG A 126 5.70 6.77 -5.95
C ARG A 126 6.70 7.23 -7.02
N ILE A 127 6.22 7.70 -8.17
CA ILE A 127 7.05 8.25 -9.25
C ILE A 127 7.79 9.51 -8.76
N VAL A 128 7.09 10.45 -8.13
CA VAL A 128 7.73 11.67 -7.60
C VAL A 128 8.79 11.32 -6.56
N HIS A 129 8.51 10.39 -5.65
CA HIS A 129 9.50 9.94 -4.66
C HIS A 129 10.72 9.27 -5.32
N PHE A 130 10.52 8.50 -6.39
CA PHE A 130 11.58 7.90 -7.18
C PHE A 130 12.51 8.96 -7.80
N ILE A 131 11.95 10.05 -8.31
CA ILE A 131 12.70 11.20 -8.86
C ILE A 131 13.45 11.91 -7.73
N LEU A 132 12.76 12.28 -6.64
CA LEU A 132 13.37 12.94 -5.48
C LEU A 132 14.56 12.15 -4.91
N SER A 133 14.48 10.82 -4.96
CA SER A 133 15.54 9.93 -4.46
C SER A 133 16.78 9.88 -5.36
N ARG A 134 16.67 10.25 -6.64
CA ARG A 134 17.77 10.19 -7.62
C ARG A 134 18.37 11.54 -7.99
N VAL A 135 17.65 12.64 -7.77
CA VAL A 135 18.15 13.97 -8.13
C VAL A 135 19.37 14.36 -7.29
N GLU A 136 20.36 14.93 -7.96
CA GLU A 136 21.62 15.39 -7.38
C GLU A 136 21.44 16.76 -6.69
N TYR A 137 22.09 16.97 -5.55
CA TYR A 137 22.08 18.25 -4.82
C TYR A 137 23.46 18.90 -4.69
N ALA A 138 24.54 18.15 -4.88
CA ALA A 138 25.90 18.67 -4.82
C ALA A 138 26.89 17.71 -5.47
N THR A 139 27.94 18.28 -6.07
CA THR A 139 29.12 17.53 -6.49
C THR A 139 30.29 17.98 -5.61
N LYS A 140 30.97 17.03 -4.96
CA LYS A 140 32.16 17.30 -4.16
C LYS A 140 33.25 16.31 -4.55
N ASN A 141 34.42 16.82 -4.95
CA ASN A 141 35.58 16.00 -5.33
C ASN A 141 35.22 14.95 -6.40
N ASN A 142 34.49 15.35 -7.45
CA ASN A 142 33.93 14.47 -8.49
C ASN A 142 32.93 13.39 -8.00
N VAL A 143 32.57 13.38 -6.72
CA VAL A 143 31.51 12.51 -6.20
C VAL A 143 30.19 13.28 -6.21
N LYS A 144 29.25 12.76 -6.99
CA LYS A 144 27.86 13.23 -7.06
C LYS A 144 27.11 12.81 -5.80
N LYS A 145 26.43 13.76 -5.17
CA LYS A 145 25.58 13.51 -4.01
C LYS A 145 24.12 13.68 -4.43
N PHE A 146 23.32 12.67 -4.17
CA PHE A 146 21.94 12.59 -4.61
C PHE A 146 20.99 12.15 -3.49
N GLY A 147 19.70 12.39 -3.72
CA GLY A 147 18.59 11.87 -2.92
C GLY A 147 18.13 12.78 -1.80
N ILE A 148 16.80 12.85 -1.66
CA ILE A 148 16.12 13.62 -0.62
C ILE A 148 16.42 13.14 0.80
N ASN A 149 16.61 11.84 1.02
CA ASN A 149 16.85 11.26 2.35
C ASN A 149 18.11 11.85 3.00
N LYS A 150 19.19 12.05 2.24
CA LYS A 150 20.40 12.70 2.77
C LYS A 150 20.20 14.18 3.10
N LEU A 151 19.30 14.87 2.42
CA LEU A 151 18.94 16.25 2.74
C LEU A 151 18.06 16.34 3.99
N LEU A 152 17.23 15.33 4.25
CA LEU A 152 16.48 15.17 5.50
C LEU A 152 17.41 14.86 6.67
N ASP A 153 18.28 13.85 6.52
CA ASP A 153 19.26 13.45 7.55
C ASP A 153 20.19 14.60 7.96
N SER A 154 20.54 15.48 7.01
CA SER A 154 21.39 16.65 7.25
C SER A 154 20.64 17.89 7.74
N GLY A 155 19.33 17.78 7.95
CA GLY A 155 18.47 18.87 8.43
C GLY A 155 18.30 20.03 7.45
N ILE A 156 18.58 19.82 6.16
CA ILE A 156 18.36 20.84 5.11
C ILE A 156 16.86 20.94 4.79
N TYR A 157 16.19 19.79 4.71
CA TYR A 157 14.74 19.67 4.69
C TYR A 157 14.25 19.14 6.03
N LYS A 158 13.08 19.61 6.47
CA LYS A 158 12.47 19.19 7.74
C LYS A 158 11.65 17.91 7.59
N ALA A 159 10.93 17.78 6.49
CA ALA A 159 10.11 16.63 6.16
C ALA A 159 9.85 16.57 4.66
N ALA A 160 9.54 15.38 4.14
CA ALA A 160 9.03 15.15 2.80
C ALA A 160 7.96 14.07 2.89
N PHE A 161 6.75 14.36 2.43
CA PHE A 161 5.60 13.45 2.54
C PHE A 161 4.60 13.70 1.41
N PRO A 162 3.92 12.65 0.91
CA PRO A 162 2.78 12.83 0.02
C PRO A 162 1.58 13.41 0.80
N LEU A 163 0.71 14.13 0.10
CA LEU A 163 -0.51 14.66 0.68
C LEU A 163 -1.62 13.61 0.66
N HIS A 164 -2.45 13.62 1.70
CA HIS A 164 -3.73 12.93 1.69
C HIS A 164 -4.76 13.75 0.91
N ASP A 165 -5.71 13.06 0.30
CA ASP A 165 -6.89 13.60 -0.38
C ASP A 165 -7.75 14.48 0.54
N SER A 166 -8.07 14.01 1.74
CA SER A 166 -9.04 14.65 2.63
C SER A 166 -8.80 14.31 4.11
N SER A 167 -9.58 14.95 4.99
CA SER A 167 -9.63 14.59 6.41
C SER A 167 -10.32 13.25 6.59
N PHE A 168 -9.86 12.41 7.52
CA PHE A 168 -10.53 11.14 7.81
C PHE A 168 -11.87 11.32 8.56
N ARG A 169 -12.11 12.50 9.15
CA ARG A 169 -13.32 12.78 9.95
C ARG A 169 -14.48 13.36 9.15
N HIS A 170 -14.18 14.10 8.09
CA HIS A 170 -15.17 14.84 7.31
C HIS A 170 -14.82 14.73 5.82
N PRO A 171 -15.82 14.64 4.94
CA PRO A 171 -15.59 14.65 3.50
C PRO A 171 -14.95 15.97 3.07
N SER A 172 -14.28 15.95 1.91
CA SER A 172 -13.74 17.14 1.27
C SER A 172 -14.85 18.12 0.91
N THR A 173 -14.54 19.41 1.03
CA THR A 173 -15.40 20.48 0.51
C THR A 173 -15.38 20.54 -1.02
N ASP A 174 -14.27 20.08 -1.62
CA ASP A 174 -14.11 20.02 -3.07
C ASP A 174 -14.86 18.80 -3.65
N PRO A 175 -15.84 18.99 -4.55
CA PRO A 175 -16.57 17.90 -5.19
C PRO A 175 -15.71 17.09 -6.17
N ALA A 176 -14.59 17.64 -6.67
CA ALA A 176 -13.66 16.90 -7.52
C ALA A 176 -12.81 15.89 -6.74
N CYS A 177 -12.74 16.04 -5.41
CA CYS A 177 -11.98 15.14 -4.55
C CYS A 177 -12.88 14.00 -4.03
N PRO A 178 -12.57 12.72 -4.33
CA PRO A 178 -13.42 11.58 -3.99
C PRO A 178 -13.46 11.22 -2.50
N SER A 179 -12.72 11.92 -1.62
CA SER A 179 -12.69 11.66 -0.17
C SER A 179 -12.43 10.19 0.22
N GLU A 180 -11.53 9.52 -0.51
CA GLU A 180 -11.19 8.10 -0.32
C GLU A 180 -10.75 7.79 1.11
N ARG A 181 -10.03 8.70 1.78
CA ARG A 181 -9.60 8.48 3.18
C ARG A 181 -10.75 8.47 4.17
N TYR A 182 -11.71 9.37 3.99
CA TYR A 182 -12.92 9.40 4.81
C TYR A 182 -13.73 8.11 4.64
N LEU A 183 -13.87 7.63 3.40
CA LEU A 183 -14.55 6.37 3.10
C LEU A 183 -13.82 5.15 3.70
N LEU A 184 -12.49 5.09 3.56
CA LEU A 184 -11.65 4.06 4.20
C LEU A 184 -11.81 4.04 5.72
N TYR A 185 -11.87 5.21 6.35
CA TYR A 185 -12.10 5.28 7.79
C TYR A 185 -13.50 4.76 8.14
N ARG A 186 -14.53 5.26 7.45
CA ARG A 186 -15.93 4.95 7.77
C ARG A 186 -16.32 3.51 7.52
N GLU A 187 -15.81 2.86 6.47
CA GLU A 187 -16.21 1.49 6.10
C GLU A 187 -15.25 0.40 6.58
N TRP A 188 -14.00 0.74 6.87
CA TRP A 188 -12.98 -0.24 7.23
C TRP A 188 -12.30 0.06 8.59
N ALA A 189 -11.62 1.19 8.74
CA ALA A 189 -10.79 1.44 9.94
C ALA A 189 -11.57 1.86 11.20
N HIS A 190 -12.89 2.04 11.11
CA HIS A 190 -13.73 2.37 12.27
C HIS A 190 -14.04 1.12 13.11
N PRO A 191 -13.92 1.14 14.45
CA PRO A 191 -14.15 -0.03 15.32
C PRO A 191 -15.52 -0.72 15.14
N LYS A 192 -16.53 0.03 14.72
CA LYS A 192 -17.88 -0.49 14.40
C LYS A 192 -17.88 -1.54 13.28
N ASN A 193 -16.87 -1.55 12.41
CA ASN A 193 -16.80 -2.44 11.24
C ASN A 193 -15.87 -3.63 11.45
N ILE A 194 -15.53 -4.00 12.69
CA ILE A 194 -14.58 -5.09 12.98
C ILE A 194 -15.01 -6.44 12.37
N PHE A 195 -16.31 -6.66 12.17
CA PHE A 195 -16.86 -7.87 11.57
C PHE A 195 -17.02 -7.78 10.05
N LYS A 196 -16.82 -6.61 9.44
CA LYS A 196 -16.86 -6.46 7.97
C LYS A 196 -15.58 -7.03 7.35
N LEU A 197 -15.72 -7.55 6.14
CA LEU A 197 -14.60 -7.94 5.29
C LEU A 197 -13.80 -6.71 4.86
N GLN A 198 -12.48 -6.88 4.77
CA GLN A 198 -11.57 -5.81 4.42
C GLN A 198 -11.67 -5.49 2.92
N PRO A 199 -11.91 -4.22 2.52
CA PRO A 199 -11.90 -3.81 1.12
C PRO A 199 -10.44 -3.66 0.63
N LEU A 200 -9.77 -4.79 0.36
CA LEU A 200 -8.34 -4.85 0.05
C LEU A 200 -7.95 -4.04 -1.19
N ASP A 201 -8.77 -4.06 -2.23
CA ASP A 201 -8.51 -3.32 -3.48
C ASP A 201 -8.51 -1.81 -3.24
N PHE A 202 -9.45 -1.32 -2.42
CA PHE A 202 -9.53 0.08 -2.06
C PHE A 202 -8.35 0.52 -1.17
N ILE A 203 -7.95 -0.33 -0.22
CA ILE A 203 -6.74 -0.10 0.61
C ILE A 203 -5.49 -0.06 -0.28
N ARG A 204 -5.36 -1.00 -1.22
CA ARG A 204 -4.25 -1.07 -2.19
C ARG A 204 -4.21 0.15 -3.09
N LYS A 205 -5.35 0.59 -3.63
CA LYS A 205 -5.44 1.78 -4.48
C LYS A 205 -4.96 3.05 -3.75
N TYR A 206 -5.34 3.20 -2.48
CA TYR A 206 -5.01 4.39 -1.70
C TYR A 206 -3.59 4.37 -1.11
N TYR A 207 -3.19 3.27 -0.47
CA TYR A 207 -1.91 3.17 0.25
C TYR A 207 -0.79 2.49 -0.55
N GLY A 208 -1.12 1.83 -1.67
CA GLY A 208 -0.20 1.05 -2.49
C GLY A 208 -0.14 -0.43 -2.11
N GLU A 209 0.53 -1.20 -2.96
CA GLU A 209 0.63 -2.67 -2.90
C GLU A 209 1.24 -3.17 -1.60
N LYS A 210 2.30 -2.55 -1.09
CA LYS A 210 2.97 -3.00 0.14
C LYS A 210 2.03 -3.02 1.35
N ILE A 211 1.20 -1.98 1.48
CA ILE A 211 0.23 -1.89 2.58
C ILE A 211 -0.97 -2.79 2.31
N GLY A 212 -1.40 -2.90 1.05
CA GLY A 212 -2.44 -3.85 0.63
C GLY A 212 -2.09 -5.31 0.98
N ILE A 213 -0.86 -5.75 0.65
CA ILE A 213 -0.37 -7.11 0.95
C ILE A 213 -0.30 -7.34 2.46
N TYR A 214 0.16 -6.34 3.22
CA TYR A 214 0.18 -6.44 4.69
C TYR A 214 -1.21 -6.70 5.27
N PHE A 215 -2.23 -5.96 4.85
CA PHE A 215 -3.60 -6.16 5.34
C PHE A 215 -4.24 -7.44 4.79
N ALA A 216 -3.90 -7.84 3.57
CA ALA A 216 -4.32 -9.13 3.01
C ALA A 216 -3.79 -10.30 3.84
N TRP A 217 -2.51 -10.25 4.24
CA TRP A 217 -1.89 -11.23 5.13
C TRP A 217 -2.52 -11.21 6.52
N LEU A 218 -2.70 -10.03 7.10
CA LEU A 218 -3.32 -9.89 8.42
C LEU A 218 -4.75 -10.47 8.45
N GLY A 219 -5.55 -10.18 7.43
CA GLY A 219 -6.90 -10.73 7.29
C GLY A 219 -6.89 -12.26 7.13
N PHE A 220 -6.02 -12.79 6.27
CA PHE A 220 -5.84 -14.23 6.10
C PHE A 220 -5.43 -14.91 7.41
N TYR A 221 -4.42 -14.36 8.08
CA TYR A 221 -3.92 -14.87 9.35
C TYR A 221 -5.00 -14.88 10.44
N THR A 222 -5.78 -13.80 10.55
CA THR A 222 -6.88 -13.71 11.53
C THR A 222 -7.98 -14.74 11.25
N ASN A 223 -8.36 -14.92 9.98
CA ASN A 223 -9.34 -15.94 9.59
C ASN A 223 -8.88 -17.35 9.92
N MET A 224 -7.59 -17.61 9.71
CA MET A 224 -6.98 -18.88 10.06
C MET A 224 -7.00 -19.04 11.60
N LEU A 225 -6.59 -18.04 12.38
CA LEU A 225 -6.65 -18.10 13.85
C LEU A 225 -8.06 -18.39 14.38
N ILE A 226 -9.13 -17.90 13.73
CA ILE A 226 -10.51 -18.22 14.09
C ILE A 226 -10.77 -19.73 13.98
N VAL A 227 -10.31 -20.37 12.90
CA VAL A 227 -10.43 -21.83 12.73
C VAL A 227 -9.66 -22.57 13.83
N ALA A 228 -8.43 -22.15 14.11
CA ALA A 228 -7.62 -22.73 15.19
C ALA A 228 -8.28 -22.55 16.57
N ALA A 229 -8.90 -21.40 16.83
CA ALA A 229 -9.60 -21.12 18.08
C ALA A 229 -10.82 -22.04 18.29
N PHE A 230 -11.59 -22.32 17.24
CA PHE A 230 -12.71 -23.27 17.34
C PHE A 230 -12.24 -24.69 17.68
N VAL A 231 -11.17 -25.16 17.04
CA VAL A 231 -10.57 -26.47 17.37
C VAL A 231 -10.06 -26.47 18.81
N GLY A 232 -9.33 -25.44 19.22
CA GLY A 232 -8.80 -25.30 20.58
C GLY A 232 -9.88 -25.29 21.66
N VAL A 233 -10.97 -24.54 21.46
CA VAL A 233 -12.13 -24.54 22.37
C VAL A 233 -12.81 -25.91 22.39
N GLY A 234 -12.95 -26.58 21.24
CA GLY A 234 -13.49 -27.94 21.16
C GLY A 234 -12.67 -28.95 21.98
N CYS A 235 -11.34 -28.94 21.82
CA CYS A 235 -10.43 -29.77 22.61
C CYS A 235 -10.53 -29.46 24.11
N PHE A 236 -10.62 -28.17 24.48
CA PHE A 236 -10.78 -27.76 25.88
C PHE A 236 -12.07 -28.29 26.50
N LEU A 237 -13.20 -28.12 25.80
CA LEU A 237 -14.50 -28.62 26.25
C LEU A 237 -14.52 -30.15 26.38
N TYR A 238 -13.93 -30.87 25.42
CA TYR A 238 -13.78 -32.32 25.48
C TYR A 238 -12.95 -32.76 26.70
N GLY A 239 -11.85 -32.06 26.98
CA GLY A 239 -11.04 -32.28 28.17
C GLY A 239 -11.81 -32.05 29.47
N CYS A 240 -12.65 -31.01 29.53
CA CYS A 240 -13.53 -30.74 30.67
C CYS A 240 -14.56 -31.86 30.89
N LEU A 241 -15.19 -32.35 29.82
CA LEU A 241 -16.22 -33.40 29.90
C LEU A 241 -15.65 -34.78 30.29
N THR A 242 -14.40 -35.06 29.93
CA THR A 242 -13.76 -36.38 30.15
C THR A 242 -12.98 -36.44 31.46
N LYS A 243 -12.85 -35.31 32.17
CA LYS A 243 -12.03 -35.15 33.38
C LYS A 243 -12.32 -36.18 34.47
N ASP A 244 -13.59 -36.54 34.66
CA ASP A 244 -14.02 -37.43 35.75
C ASP A 244 -13.89 -38.92 35.41
N ASN A 245 -13.65 -39.26 34.13
CA ASN A 245 -13.50 -40.64 33.63
C ASN A 245 -12.03 -41.08 33.45
N CYS A 246 -11.06 -40.23 33.79
CA CYS A 246 -9.64 -40.50 33.57
C CYS A 246 -9.01 -41.28 34.73
N THR A 247 -8.79 -42.59 34.55
CA THR A 247 -8.18 -43.48 35.55
C THR A 247 -6.65 -43.45 35.58
N TRP A 248 -5.96 -42.96 34.54
CA TRP A 248 -4.50 -42.97 34.46
C TRP A 248 -3.92 -41.57 34.19
N ARG A 249 -3.42 -40.94 35.26
CA ARG A 249 -2.72 -39.64 35.24
C ARG A 249 -1.37 -39.65 34.50
N ASN A 250 -0.92 -40.81 34.01
CA ASN A 250 0.41 -41.02 33.40
C ASN A 250 0.40 -41.08 31.86
N SER A 251 -0.77 -41.13 31.21
CA SER A 251 -0.89 -41.07 29.74
C SER A 251 -0.94 -39.64 29.19
N VAL A 252 -0.67 -38.64 30.04
CA VAL A 252 -0.69 -37.21 29.71
C VAL A 252 0.27 -36.86 28.57
N TYR A 253 1.35 -37.61 28.38
CA TYR A 253 2.32 -37.38 27.30
C TYR A 253 1.77 -37.71 25.90
N LEU A 254 0.91 -38.72 25.76
CA LEU A 254 0.30 -39.08 24.46
C LEU A 254 -0.82 -38.12 24.07
N ILE A 255 -1.60 -37.65 25.04
CA ILE A 255 -2.69 -36.68 24.80
C ILE A 255 -2.14 -35.26 24.62
N ALA A 256 -0.99 -34.92 25.20
CA ALA A 256 -0.36 -33.62 25.01
C ALA A 256 0.36 -33.52 23.65
N LEU A 257 0.98 -34.58 23.14
CA LEU A 257 1.70 -34.55 21.85
C LEU A 257 0.77 -34.33 20.64
N GLU A 258 -0.47 -34.81 20.66
CA GLU A 258 -1.39 -34.65 19.53
C GLU A 258 -1.79 -33.18 19.23
N PRO A 259 -2.17 -32.35 20.24
CA PRO A 259 -2.40 -30.93 20.03
C PRO A 259 -1.19 -30.15 19.50
N TRP A 260 0.03 -30.47 19.95
CA TRP A 260 1.26 -29.82 19.44
C TRP A 260 1.54 -30.21 17.99
N CYS A 261 1.29 -31.48 17.61
CA CYS A 261 1.36 -31.91 16.21
C CYS A 261 0.32 -31.18 15.35
N LEU A 262 -0.91 -31.00 15.84
CA LEU A 262 -1.94 -30.24 15.13
C LEU A 262 -1.58 -28.77 14.98
N GLN A 263 -1.02 -28.14 16.02
CA GLN A 263 -0.52 -26.76 15.96
C GLN A 263 0.62 -26.61 14.93
N TYR A 264 1.55 -27.56 14.91
CA TYR A 264 2.65 -27.56 13.96
C TYR A 264 2.14 -27.75 12.53
N LEU A 265 1.30 -28.76 12.27
CA LEU A 265 0.68 -28.98 10.96
C LEU A 265 -0.13 -27.77 10.50
N TRP A 266 -0.81 -27.11 11.43
CA TRP A 266 -1.54 -25.88 11.19
C TRP A 266 -0.63 -24.73 10.76
N GLU A 267 0.48 -24.49 11.45
CA GLU A 267 1.46 -23.45 11.10
C GLU A 267 2.10 -23.70 9.73
N TYR A 268 2.48 -24.94 9.45
CA TYR A 268 3.03 -25.32 8.14
C TYR A 268 1.98 -25.20 7.04
N GLY A 269 0.75 -25.65 7.30
CA GLY A 269 -0.37 -25.50 6.38
C GLY A 269 -0.65 -24.02 6.07
N LEU A 270 -0.74 -23.18 7.11
CA LEU A 270 -0.94 -21.74 7.00
C LEU A 270 0.10 -21.09 6.08
N LEU A 271 1.39 -21.34 6.32
CA LEU A 271 2.48 -20.79 5.53
C LEU A 271 2.44 -21.29 4.09
N CYS A 272 2.21 -22.59 3.88
CA CYS A 272 2.09 -23.17 2.54
C CYS A 272 0.91 -22.57 1.77
N PHE A 273 -0.27 -22.46 2.38
CA PHE A 273 -1.46 -21.86 1.76
C PHE A 273 -1.26 -20.39 1.44
N TRP A 274 -0.58 -19.64 2.32
CA TRP A 274 -0.23 -18.26 2.05
C TRP A 274 0.74 -18.17 0.87
N SER A 275 1.92 -18.76 0.97
CA SER A 275 3.00 -18.57 -0.02
C SER A 275 2.66 -19.18 -1.38
N PHE A 276 2.12 -20.40 -1.44
CA PHE A 276 1.81 -21.05 -2.73
C PHE A 276 0.42 -20.70 -3.26
N GLY A 277 -0.53 -20.35 -2.40
CA GLY A 277 -1.93 -20.14 -2.80
C GLY A 277 -2.30 -18.68 -2.97
N LYS A 278 -2.12 -17.86 -1.92
CA LYS A 278 -2.67 -16.50 -1.84
C LYS A 278 -1.67 -15.44 -2.29
N GLU A 279 -0.42 -15.51 -1.84
CA GLU A 279 0.63 -14.56 -2.16
C GLU A 279 0.93 -14.57 -3.66
N GLY A 280 1.05 -15.76 -4.27
CA GLY A 280 1.21 -15.89 -5.73
C GLY A 280 0.06 -15.26 -6.51
N LYS A 281 -1.20 -15.49 -6.08
CA LYS A 281 -2.39 -14.88 -6.71
C LYS A 281 -2.49 -13.37 -6.50
N LEU A 282 -2.12 -12.88 -5.32
CA LEU A 282 -2.10 -11.44 -5.02
C LEU A 282 -0.98 -10.77 -5.79
N ASN A 283 0.22 -11.34 -5.83
CA ASN A 283 1.30 -10.85 -6.70
C ASN A 283 0.90 -10.93 -8.17
N TRP A 284 0.14 -11.94 -8.60
CA TRP A 284 -0.35 -12.06 -9.97
C TRP A 284 -1.43 -11.03 -10.30
N SER A 285 -2.39 -10.78 -9.41
CA SER A 285 -3.41 -9.74 -9.56
C SER A 285 -2.82 -8.33 -9.45
N MET A 286 -1.84 -8.13 -8.56
CA MET A 286 -1.20 -6.83 -8.34
C MET A 286 -0.11 -6.52 -9.38
N ASN A 287 0.59 -7.54 -9.91
CA ASN A 287 1.67 -7.38 -10.87
C ASN A 287 1.40 -8.03 -12.24
N GLY A 288 0.22 -8.55 -12.56
CA GLY A 288 -0.22 -8.97 -13.90
C GLY A 288 0.77 -9.68 -14.83
N THR A 289 1.67 -10.55 -14.34
CA THR A 289 2.58 -11.31 -15.23
C THR A 289 1.86 -12.54 -15.80
N GLN A 290 1.37 -12.43 -17.04
CA GLN A 290 1.41 -13.57 -17.96
C GLN A 290 2.82 -13.66 -18.54
N LEU A 291 3.58 -14.67 -18.14
CA LEU A 291 4.45 -15.35 -19.09
C LEU A 291 3.69 -16.63 -19.44
N SER A 292 3.18 -16.66 -20.67
CA SER A 292 2.74 -17.88 -21.32
C SER A 292 3.83 -18.96 -21.19
N ILE A 293 3.48 -20.05 -20.52
CA ILE A 293 4.07 -21.38 -20.76
C ILE A 293 2.93 -22.24 -21.28
#